data_AF-A0A533UQ68-F1
#
_entry.id   AF-A0A533UQ68-F1
#
_cell.length_a   1.000
_cell.length_b   1.000
_cell.length_c   1.000
_cell.angle_alpha   90.00
_cell.angle_beta   90.00
_cell.angle_gamma   90.00
#
_symmetry.space_group_name_H-M   'P 1'
#
loop_
_entity.id
_entity.type
_entity.pdbx_description
1 polymer ?
#
loop_
_entity_poly.entity_id
_entity_poly.type
_entity_poly.pdbx_seq_one_letter_code
_entity_poly.pdbx_strand_id
1 'polypeptide(L)' 'MVSSNSKSYFRAVEASHRTYTRAIKQARSRQGLMNIYWRHKRQHEQLLKSHLRGEMAQLNKLKKKIK' A
#
# COMPACT_ATOMS: atom_id res chain seq x y z
N MET A 1 -19.12 -6.87 -4.09
CA MET A 1 -18.53 -7.23 -2.78
C MET A 1 -17.01 -7.04 -2.86
N VAL A 2 -16.43 -6.14 -2.05
CA VAL A 2 -14.97 -5.97 -1.97
C VAL A 2 -14.42 -7.13 -1.14
N SER A 3 -13.59 -7.98 -1.76
CA SER A 3 -12.92 -9.12 -1.09
C SER A 3 -12.29 -8.68 0.24
N SER A 4 -12.32 -9.54 1.27
CA SER A 4 -11.72 -9.23 2.57
C SER A 4 -10.25 -8.82 2.45
N ASN A 5 -9.55 -9.33 1.45
CA ASN A 5 -8.15 -9.00 1.18
C ASN A 5 -7.98 -7.56 0.63
N SER A 6 -8.90 -7.10 -0.22
CA SER A 6 -8.86 -5.72 -0.73
C SER A 6 -9.29 -4.71 0.33
N LYS A 7 -10.23 -5.03 1.23
CA LYS A 7 -10.54 -4.17 2.38
C LYS A 7 -9.32 -3.95 3.29
N SER A 8 -8.50 -4.97 3.52
CA SER A 8 -7.26 -4.84 4.30
C SER A 8 -6.22 -3.95 3.60
N TYR A 9 -6.06 -4.11 2.29
CA TYR A 9 -5.19 -3.25 1.48
C TYR A 9 -5.64 -1.79 1.52
N PHE A 10 -6.93 -1.51 1.31
CA PHE A 10 -7.48 -0.15 1.36
C PHE A 10 -7.28 0.52 2.71
N ARG A 11 -7.48 -0.20 3.83
CA ARG A 11 -7.22 0.35 5.17
C ARG A 11 -5.74 0.71 5.37
N ALA A 12 -4.82 -0.12 4.89
CA ALA A 12 -3.39 0.14 4.99
C ALA A 12 -2.95 1.33 4.10
N VAL A 13 -3.52 1.44 2.90
CA VAL A 13 -3.37 2.61 2.02
C VAL A 13 -3.89 3.88 2.68
N GLU A 14 -5.08 3.83 3.28
CA GLU A 14 -5.69 4.98 3.94
C GLU A 14 -4.83 5.46 5.13
N ALA A 15 -4.33 4.55 5.95
CA ALA A 15 -3.41 4.87 7.05
C ALA A 15 -2.10 5.51 6.56
N SER A 16 -1.55 5.01 5.45
CA SER A 16 -0.36 5.57 4.78
C SER A 16 -0.61 7.01 4.32
N HIS A 17 -1.76 7.28 3.67
CA HIS A 17 -2.13 8.63 3.25
C HIS A 17 -2.36 9.58 4.42
N ARG A 18 -3.04 9.15 5.49
CA ARG A 18 -3.23 9.98 6.70
C ARG A 18 -1.89 10.42 7.30
N THR A 19 -0.93 9.51 7.37
CA THR A 19 0.42 9.79 7.86
C THR A 19 1.16 10.78 6.95
N TYR A 20 1.07 10.58 5.64
CA TYR A 20 1.66 11.46 4.63
C TYR A 20 1.08 12.89 4.69
N THR A 21 -0.26 13.02 4.74
CA THR A 21 -0.92 14.33 4.86
C THR A 21 -0.51 15.06 6.13
N ARG A 22 -0.38 14.35 7.27
CA ARG A 22 0.10 14.94 8.51
C ARG A 22 1.56 15.39 8.40
N ALA A 23 2.42 14.58 7.77
CA ALA A 23 3.83 14.89 7.58
C ALA A 23 4.04 16.10 6.67
N ILE A 24 3.27 16.22 5.57
CA ILE A 24 3.32 17.40 4.69
C ILE A 24 2.98 18.67 5.46
N LYS A 25 1.91 18.65 6.26
CA LYS A 25 1.46 19.82 7.04
C LYS A 25 2.51 20.29 8.07
N GLN A 26 3.41 19.41 8.49
CA GLN A 26 4.46 19.72 9.46
C GLN A 26 5.79 20.13 8.81
N ALA A 27 5.97 19.87 7.51
CA ALA A 27 7.21 20.16 6.81
C ALA A 27 7.39 21.68 6.61
N ARG A 28 8.56 22.19 6.99
CA ARG A 28 8.90 23.63 6.87
C ARG A 28 9.87 23.94 5.73
N SER A 29 10.29 22.94 4.96
CA SER A 29 11.27 23.10 3.88
C SER A 29 10.91 22.29 2.64
N ARG A 30 11.33 22.80 1.47
CA ARG A 30 11.11 22.15 0.17
C ARG A 30 11.75 20.76 0.10
N GLN A 31 12.96 20.61 0.65
CA GLN A 31 13.64 19.32 0.71
C GLN A 31 12.89 18.33 1.63
N GLY A 32 12.35 18.82 2.75
CA GLY A 32 11.53 18.01 3.65
C GLY A 32 10.29 17.46 2.96
N LEU A 33 9.58 18.30 2.20
CA LEU A 33 8.42 17.90 1.40
C LEU A 33 8.78 16.80 0.37
N MET A 34 9.87 16.97 -0.36
CA MET A 34 10.32 15.97 -1.34
C MET A 34 10.70 14.64 -0.67
N ASN A 35 11.42 14.69 0.45
CA ASN A 35 11.78 13.47 1.19
C ASN A 35 10.54 12.73 1.70
N ILE A 36 9.53 13.44 2.19
CA ILE A 36 8.26 12.86 2.64
C ILE A 36 7.53 12.19 1.46
N TYR A 37 7.50 12.83 0.29
CA TYR A 37 6.93 12.25 -0.93
C TYR A 37 7.63 10.96 -1.34
N TRP A 38 8.97 10.96 -1.47
CA TRP A 38 9.73 9.78 -1.88
C TRP A 38 9.56 8.62 -0.91
N ARG A 39 9.53 8.91 0.40
CA ARG A 39 9.26 7.91 1.43
C ARG A 39 7.86 7.31 1.27
N HIS A 40 6.84 8.16 1.08
CA HIS A 40 5.46 7.72 0.91
C HIS A 40 5.28 6.87 -0.35
N LYS A 41 5.86 7.28 -1.49
CA LYS A 41 5.87 6.51 -2.75
C LYS A 41 6.44 5.11 -2.54
N ARG A 42 7.62 5.00 -1.89
CA ARG A 42 8.25 3.71 -1.60
C ARG A 42 7.38 2.82 -0.71
N GLN A 43 6.76 3.38 0.32
CA GLN A 43 5.84 2.65 1.20
C GLN A 43 4.62 2.13 0.44
N HIS A 44 4.05 2.95 -0.44
CA HIS A 44 2.93 2.54 -1.31
C HIS A 44 3.30 1.40 -2.25
N GLU A 45 4.45 1.49 -2.92
CA GLU A 45 4.93 0.45 -3.84
C GLU A 45 5.16 -0.89 -3.12
N GLN A 46 5.72 -0.85 -1.91
CA GLN A 46 5.92 -2.05 -1.10
C GLN A 46 4.60 -2.70 -0.68
N LEU A 47 3.60 -1.88 -0.31
CA LEU A 47 2.27 -2.35 0.06
C LEU A 47 1.59 -3.03 -1.14
N LEU A 48 1.62 -2.37 -2.31
CA LEU A 48 1.07 -2.90 -3.55
C LEU A 48 1.73 -4.22 -3.95
N LYS A 49 3.06 -4.29 -3.89
CA LYS A 49 3.80 -5.51 -4.22
C LYS A 49 3.42 -6.68 -3.31
N SER A 50 3.23 -6.41 -2.01
CA SER A 50 2.79 -7.43 -1.05
C SER A 50 1.37 -7.89 -1.33
N HIS A 51 0.46 -6.96 -1.67
CA HIS A 51 -0.92 -7.29 -2.02
C HIS A 51 -0.99 -8.20 -3.25
N LEU A 52 -0.34 -7.81 -4.35
CA LEU A 52 -0.31 -8.58 -5.60
C LEU A 52 0.32 -9.97 -5.40
N ARG A 53 1.37 -10.07 -4.58
CA ARG A 53 1.96 -11.38 -4.20
C ARG A 53 0.95 -12.28 -3.49
N GLY A 54 0.14 -11.73 -2.60
CA GLY A 54 -0.94 -12.45 -1.92
C GLY A 54 -2.00 -12.96 -2.89
N GLU A 55 -2.44 -12.12 -3.84
CA GLU A 55 -3.40 -12.51 -4.88
C GLU A 55 -2.84 -13.61 -5.77
N MET A 56 -1.58 -13.49 -6.21
CA MET A 56 -0.93 -14.52 -7.02
C MET A 56 -0.81 -15.86 -6.28
N ALA A 57 -0.53 -15.83 -4.97
CA ALA A 57 -0.50 -17.04 -4.15
C ALA A 57 -1.89 -17.68 -4.02
N GLN A 58 -2.96 -16.90 -3.92
CA GLN A 58 -4.33 -17.40 -3.95
C GLN A 58 -4.66 -18.07 -5.29
N LEU A 59 -4.33 -17.42 -6.42
CA LEU A 59 -4.52 -18.00 -7.75
C LEU A 59 -3.76 -19.32 -7.91
N ASN A 60 -2.51 -19.39 -7.46
CA ASN A 60 -1.72 -20.61 -7.53
C ASN A 60 -2.32 -21.75 -6.68
N LYS A 61 -2.93 -21.45 -5.53
CA LYS A 61 -3.66 -22.44 -4.74
C LYS A 61 -4.91 -22.93 -5.45
N LEU A 62 -5.68 -22.03 -6.08
CA LEU A 62 -6.88 -22.39 -6.83
C LEU A 62 -6.53 -23.25 -8.05
N LYS A 63 -5.48 -22.87 -8.82
CA LYS A 63 -4.97 -23.66 -9.94
C LYS A 63 -4.63 -25.10 -9.54
N LYS A 64 -4.03 -25.29 -8.36
CA LYS A 64 -3.71 -26.63 -7.84
C LYS A 64 -4.94 -27.47 -7.47
N LYS A 65 -6.07 -26.84 -7.16
CA LYS A 65 -7.34 -27.51 -6.79
C LYS A 65 -8.22 -27.87 -7.97
N ILE A 66 -7.98 -27.28 -9.14
CA ILE A 66 -8.72 -27.54 -10.39
C ILE A 66 -8.15 -28.79 -11.11
N LYS A 67 -7.14 -29.44 -10.53
CA LYS A 67 -6.55 -30.67 -11.07
C LYS A 67 -7.45 -31.87 -10.83
#